data_AF-A0AAD8BH64-F1
#
_entry.id   AF-A0AAD8BH64-F1
#
_cell.length_a   1.000
_cell.length_b   1.000
_cell.length_c   1.000
_cell.angle_alpha   90.00
_cell.angle_beta   90.00
_cell.angle_gamma   90.00
#
_symmetry.space_group_name_H-M   'P 1'
#
loop_
_entity.id
_entity.type
_entity.pdbx_description
1 polymer ?
#
loop_
_entity_poly.entity_id
_entity_poly.type
_entity_poly.pdbx_seq_one_letter_code
_entity_poly.pdbx_strand_id
1 'polypeptide(L)'
;YCLQAKEHSRSNELSLGSIRLRISYSEDYVFPSKYYDGLRNLILQSANTKPITSSAAFILGEIVNRESAAQPLVRLFLNHGKLIPLVHALANWEMSTTIDPNTLFRGNSLLTKMVDELMKILGLPYLHDTLKSFIERVIFESKPCEIDGSKLRDGENVETNLENLYGYVKDAVDKIVNSALVCPSGMRDVFSTLKTQAMLNYP
;
A
#
# COMPACT_ATOMS: atom_id res chain seq x y z
N TYR A 1 -34.42 13.68 -13.52
CA TYR A 1 -35.36 13.88 -14.63
C TYR A 1 -34.57 14.29 -15.87
N CYS A 2 -34.26 13.34 -16.75
CA CYS A 2 -33.60 13.63 -18.03
C CYS A 2 -34.63 14.13 -19.04
N LEU A 3 -34.47 15.35 -19.53
CA LEU A 3 -35.21 15.86 -20.68
C LEU A 3 -34.46 15.46 -21.96
N GLN A 4 -35.05 14.60 -22.79
CA GLN A 4 -34.64 14.44 -24.18
C GLN A 4 -35.29 15.54 -25.02
N ALA A 5 -34.49 16.31 -25.76
CA ALA A 5 -35.00 17.19 -26.80
C ALA A 5 -35.21 16.37 -28.08
N LYS A 6 -36.45 16.37 -28.57
CA LYS A 6 -36.83 15.84 -29.88
C LYS A 6 -36.91 17.04 -30.82
N GLU A 7 -36.13 17.06 -31.90
CA GLU A 7 -36.63 17.35 -33.25
C GLU A 7 -35.51 17.28 -34.31
N HIS A 8 -35.84 16.66 -35.43
CA HIS A 8 -35.07 16.60 -36.65
C HIS A 8 -35.63 17.65 -37.62
N SER A 9 -34.83 18.64 -38.01
CA SER A 9 -34.97 19.30 -39.31
C SER A 9 -33.57 19.66 -39.82
N ARG A 10 -33.26 19.18 -41.03
CA ARG A 10 -31.94 19.25 -41.67
C ARG A 10 -31.64 20.67 -42.15
N SER A 11 -30.57 21.26 -41.65
CA SER A 11 -29.81 22.30 -42.36
C SER A 11 -28.31 22.01 -42.17
N ASN A 12 -27.55 22.14 -43.26
CA ASN A 12 -26.11 21.87 -43.35
C ASN A 12 -25.30 22.93 -42.59
N GLU A 13 -25.32 22.90 -41.27
CA GLU A 13 -24.31 23.58 -40.46
C GLU A 13 -23.18 22.59 -40.15
N LEU A 14 -21.94 23.00 -40.43
CA LEU A 14 -20.72 22.28 -40.07
C LEU A 14 -20.78 21.93 -38.58
N SER A 15 -21.09 20.67 -38.28
CA SER A 15 -21.12 20.14 -36.92
C SER A 15 -19.70 20.18 -36.38
N LEU A 16 -19.36 21.22 -35.62
CA LEU A 16 -18.07 21.40 -34.93
C LEU A 16 -17.88 20.43 -33.75
N GLY A 17 -18.60 19.30 -33.75
CA GLY A 17 -18.61 18.31 -32.67
C GLY A 17 -19.44 18.76 -31.47
N SER A 18 -19.55 17.87 -30.47
CA SER A 18 -20.21 18.17 -29.20
C SER A 18 -19.27 17.86 -28.05
N ILE A 19 -19.22 18.74 -27.05
CA ILE A 19 -18.43 18.55 -25.83
C ILE A 19 -19.40 18.21 -24.70
N ARG A 20 -19.19 17.06 -24.07
CA ARG A 20 -19.91 16.66 -22.87
C ARG A 20 -19.05 16.92 -21.64
N LEU A 21 -19.39 17.97 -20.90
CA LEU A 21 -18.73 18.30 -19.63
C LEU A 21 -19.52 17.70 -18.47
N ARG A 22 -18.81 17.12 -17.50
CA ARG A 22 -19.33 16.81 -16.17
C ARG A 22 -18.51 17.59 -15.16
N ILE A 23 -19.11 18.63 -14.58
CA ILE A 23 -18.48 19.48 -13.56
C ILE A 23 -19.07 19.11 -12.21
N SER A 24 -18.22 18.88 -11.22
CA SER A 24 -18.61 18.66 -9.82
C SER A 24 -17.81 19.62 -8.93
N TYR A 25 -18.49 20.30 -8.01
CA TYR A 25 -17.88 21.15 -6.99
C TYR A 25 -18.22 20.59 -5.61
N SER A 26 -17.21 20.41 -4.76
CA SER A 26 -17.33 19.99 -3.37
C SER A 26 -16.51 20.93 -2.51
N GLU A 27 -17.12 21.42 -1.42
CA GLU A 27 -16.46 22.27 -0.44
C GLU A 27 -16.42 21.54 0.90
N ASP A 28 -15.20 21.26 1.38
CA ASP A 28 -14.97 20.56 2.64
C ASP A 28 -14.35 21.52 3.66
N TYR A 29 -14.92 21.56 4.88
CA TYR A 29 -14.45 22.40 5.98
C TYR A 29 -13.72 21.55 7.03
N VAL A 30 -12.43 21.83 7.24
CA VAL A 30 -11.63 21.19 8.30
C VAL A 30 -11.59 22.11 9.52
N PHE A 31 -12.13 21.65 10.65
CA PHE A 31 -12.13 22.42 11.89
C PHE A 31 -10.73 22.50 12.52
N PRO A 32 -10.47 23.45 13.43
CA PRO A 32 -9.25 23.45 14.24
C PRO A 32 -9.08 22.15 15.04
N SER A 33 -7.83 21.68 15.23
CA SER A 33 -7.54 20.36 15.85
C SER A 33 -8.27 20.10 17.17
N LYS A 34 -8.50 21.13 18.00
CA LYS A 34 -9.13 21.00 19.32
C LYS A 34 -10.50 20.33 19.29
N TYR A 35 -11.24 20.50 18.20
CA TYR A 35 -12.58 19.91 18.05
C TYR A 35 -12.53 18.39 17.82
N TYR A 36 -11.39 17.85 17.38
CA TYR A 36 -11.20 16.42 17.15
C TYR A 36 -10.55 15.70 18.32
N ASP A 37 -10.21 16.40 19.40
CA ASP A 37 -9.45 15.83 20.53
C ASP A 37 -10.15 14.62 21.16
N GLY A 38 -11.47 14.67 21.33
CA GLY A 38 -12.25 13.56 21.88
C GLY A 38 -12.14 12.30 21.02
N LEU A 39 -12.37 12.42 19.71
CA LEU A 39 -12.24 11.32 18.76
C LEU A 39 -10.80 10.82 18.67
N ARG A 40 -9.83 11.74 18.59
CA ARG A 40 -8.41 11.42 18.54
C ARG A 40 -7.99 10.60 19.76
N ASN A 41 -8.34 11.04 20.96
CA ASN A 41 -7.98 10.36 22.20
C ASN A 41 -8.62 8.97 22.27
N LEU A 42 -9.89 8.85 21.86
CA LEU A 42 -10.58 7.57 21.75
C LEU A 42 -9.84 6.60 20.80
N ILE A 43 -9.46 7.07 19.60
CA ILE A 43 -8.70 6.25 18.65
C ILE A 43 -7.34 5.88 19.24
N LEU A 44 -6.58 6.82 19.81
CA LEU A 44 -5.26 6.56 20.38
C LEU A 44 -5.26 5.63 21.61
N GLN A 45 -6.41 5.40 22.24
CA GLN A 45 -6.57 4.42 23.31
C GLN A 45 -6.81 2.99 22.81
N SER A 46 -6.94 2.77 21.49
CA SER A 46 -7.33 1.48 20.91
C SER A 46 -6.44 0.31 21.34
N ALA A 47 -5.14 0.52 21.49
CA ALA A 47 -4.21 -0.54 21.93
C ALA A 47 -4.48 -1.05 23.35
N ASN A 48 -5.16 -0.25 24.18
CA ASN A 48 -5.48 -0.59 25.57
C ASN A 48 -6.87 -1.25 25.71
N THR A 49 -7.70 -1.20 24.66
CA THR A 49 -9.05 -1.77 24.68
C THR A 49 -8.98 -3.29 24.49
N LYS A 50 -9.66 -4.03 25.38
CA LYS A 50 -9.81 -5.49 25.29
C LYS A 50 -11.30 -5.85 25.22
N PRO A 51 -11.74 -6.67 24.25
CA PRO A 51 -10.96 -7.19 23.13
C PRO A 51 -10.58 -6.09 22.12
N ILE A 52 -9.51 -6.29 21.35
CA ILE A 52 -9.06 -5.30 20.34
C ILE A 52 -10.12 -5.05 19.26
N THR A 53 -11.00 -6.01 19.03
CA THR A 53 -12.15 -5.91 18.13
C THR A 53 -13.17 -4.85 18.55
N SER A 54 -13.20 -4.47 19.83
CA SER A 54 -14.02 -3.38 20.36
C SER A 54 -13.32 -2.02 20.34
N SER A 55 -12.08 -1.95 19.87
CA SER A 55 -11.34 -0.70 19.78
C SER A 55 -11.84 0.18 18.65
N ALA A 56 -11.74 1.50 18.81
CA ALA A 56 -12.15 2.45 17.78
C ALA A 56 -11.37 2.27 16.46
N ALA A 57 -10.06 1.99 16.54
CA ALA A 57 -9.25 1.71 15.34
C ALA A 57 -9.75 0.47 14.57
N PHE A 58 -10.07 -0.61 15.29
CA PHE A 58 -10.58 -1.84 14.67
C PHE A 58 -11.95 -1.60 14.02
N ILE A 59 -12.88 -0.99 14.76
CA ILE A 59 -14.24 -0.69 14.27
C ILE A 59 -14.20 0.22 13.04
N LEU A 60 -13.32 1.23 13.01
CA LEU A 60 -13.14 2.09 11.84
C LEU A 60 -12.65 1.30 10.62
N GLY A 61 -11.75 0.33 10.81
CA GLY A 61 -11.29 -0.57 9.75
C GLY A 61 -12.42 -1.42 9.17
N GLU A 62 -13.37 -1.85 10.00
CA GLU A 62 -14.53 -2.64 9.56
C GLU A 62 -15.60 -1.80 8.85
N ILE A 63 -15.91 -0.60 9.34
CA ILE A 63 -17.03 0.22 8.82
C ILE A 63 -16.66 0.97 7.54
N VAL A 64 -15.46 1.55 7.45
CA VAL A 64 -15.11 2.54 6.41
C VAL A 64 -14.48 1.89 5.17
N ASN A 65 -14.13 0.61 5.23
CA ASN A 65 -13.14 -0.09 4.39
C ASN A 65 -11.71 0.04 4.97
N ARG A 66 -11.08 -1.12 5.18
CA ARG A 66 -9.74 -1.28 5.74
C ARG A 66 -8.67 -0.51 4.96
N GLU A 67 -8.81 -0.42 3.63
CA GLU A 67 -7.86 0.29 2.77
C GLU A 67 -7.89 1.80 3.02
N SER A 68 -9.09 2.38 3.06
CA SER A 68 -9.28 3.81 3.32
C SER A 68 -8.98 4.19 4.76
N ALA A 69 -9.22 3.28 5.71
CA ALA A 69 -8.98 3.51 7.13
C ALA A 69 -7.49 3.38 7.53
N ALA A 70 -6.73 2.50 6.87
CA ALA A 70 -5.36 2.19 7.25
C ALA A 70 -4.44 3.41 7.22
N GLN A 71 -4.45 4.18 6.13
CA GLN A 71 -3.51 5.30 5.98
C GLN A 71 -3.71 6.40 7.05
N PRO A 72 -4.94 6.92 7.29
CA PRO A 72 -5.17 7.88 8.37
C PRO A 72 -4.80 7.35 9.75
N LEU A 73 -5.10 6.07 10.03
CA LEU A 73 -4.76 5.44 11.30
C LEU A 73 -3.24 5.37 11.47
N VAL A 74 -2.49 4.86 10.48
CA VAL A 74 -1.02 4.80 10.54
C VAL A 74 -0.44 6.19 10.80
N ARG A 75 -0.86 7.21 10.06
CA ARG A 75 -0.39 8.59 10.25
C ARG A 75 -0.67 9.10 11.66
N LEU A 76 -1.89 8.87 12.16
CA LEU A 76 -2.30 9.32 13.49
C LEU A 76 -1.46 8.66 14.59
N PHE A 77 -1.33 7.34 14.55
CA PHE A 77 -0.59 6.58 15.57
C PHE A 77 0.92 6.80 15.49
N LEU A 78 1.47 6.96 14.29
CA LEU A 78 2.88 7.28 14.07
C LEU A 78 3.22 8.65 14.67
N ASN A 79 2.40 9.68 14.40
CA ASN A 79 2.62 11.03 14.91
C ASN A 79 2.55 11.12 16.45
N HIS A 80 1.86 10.18 17.11
CA HIS A 80 1.75 10.14 18.57
C HIS A 80 2.65 9.05 19.22
N GLY A 81 3.51 8.38 18.46
CA GLY A 81 4.40 7.33 18.98
C GLY A 81 3.67 6.10 19.54
N LYS A 82 2.42 5.84 19.10
CA LYS A 82 1.58 4.74 19.60
C LYS A 82 1.33 3.63 18.58
N LEU A 83 2.05 3.65 17.46
CA LEU A 83 1.88 2.66 16.38
C LEU A 83 2.26 1.24 16.82
N ILE A 84 3.42 1.08 17.47
CA ILE A 84 3.91 -0.24 17.89
C ILE A 84 2.94 -0.96 18.84
N PRO A 85 2.42 -0.32 19.91
CA PRO A 85 1.39 -0.95 20.76
C PRO A 85 0.15 -1.40 20.00
N LEU A 86 -0.33 -0.62 19.03
CA LEU A 86 -1.49 -0.99 18.23
C LEU A 86 -1.19 -2.18 17.33
N VAL A 87 -0.07 -2.15 16.59
CA VAL A 87 0.38 -3.25 15.73
C VAL A 87 0.53 -4.53 16.53
N HIS A 88 1.14 -4.45 17.72
CA HIS A 88 1.27 -5.60 18.62
C HIS A 88 -0.09 -6.19 19.00
N ALA A 89 -1.05 -5.36 19.41
CA ALA A 89 -2.38 -5.81 19.80
C ALA A 89 -3.15 -6.44 18.63
N LEU A 90 -3.07 -5.84 17.43
CA LEU A 90 -3.69 -6.36 16.21
C LEU A 90 -3.04 -7.67 15.76
N ALA A 91 -1.71 -7.76 15.76
CA ALA A 91 -0.96 -8.96 15.39
C ALA A 91 -1.28 -10.15 16.31
N ASN A 92 -1.33 -9.91 17.62
CA ASN A 92 -1.67 -10.95 18.58
C ASN A 92 -3.08 -11.50 18.33
N TRP A 93 -4.05 -10.62 18.06
CA TRP A 93 -5.40 -11.04 17.72
C TRP A 93 -5.49 -11.78 16.38
N GLU A 94 -4.85 -11.28 15.33
CA GLU A 94 -4.85 -11.92 14.00
C GLU A 94 -4.22 -13.31 14.05
N MET A 95 -3.09 -13.47 14.75
CA MET A 95 -2.46 -14.79 14.93
C MET A 95 -3.33 -15.73 15.75
N SER A 96 -3.99 -15.24 16.81
CA SER A 96 -4.89 -16.08 17.63
C SER A 96 -6.13 -16.58 16.88
N THR A 97 -6.50 -15.92 15.77
CA THR A 97 -7.68 -16.26 14.96
C THR A 97 -7.32 -16.96 13.64
N THR A 98 -6.05 -16.95 13.25
CA THR A 98 -5.56 -17.56 12.01
C THR A 98 -5.39 -19.06 12.18
N ILE A 99 -6.19 -19.84 11.44
CA ILE A 99 -6.18 -21.32 11.48
C ILE A 99 -5.00 -21.89 10.67
N ASP A 100 -4.75 -21.36 9.48
CA ASP A 100 -3.65 -21.79 8.60
C ASP A 100 -2.51 -20.75 8.63
N PRO A 101 -1.34 -21.10 9.21
CA PRO A 101 -0.18 -20.22 9.24
C PRO A 101 0.28 -19.75 7.85
N ASN A 102 0.02 -20.51 6.78
CA ASN A 102 0.40 -20.13 5.42
C ASN A 102 -0.39 -18.93 4.87
N THR A 103 -1.51 -18.58 5.51
CA THR A 103 -2.35 -17.43 5.16
C THR A 103 -2.03 -16.18 6.00
N LEU A 104 -1.13 -16.31 6.97
CA LEU A 104 -0.74 -15.22 7.85
C LEU A 104 -0.15 -14.05 7.04
N PHE A 105 -0.64 -12.85 7.32
CA PHE A 105 -0.26 -11.61 6.62
C PHE A 105 -0.53 -11.57 5.12
N ARG A 106 -1.29 -12.53 4.57
CA ARG A 106 -1.77 -12.52 3.18
C ARG A 106 -3.24 -12.08 3.06
N GLY A 107 -3.88 -11.83 4.20
CA GLY A 107 -5.29 -11.48 4.28
C GLY A 107 -5.59 -10.01 4.01
N ASN A 108 -6.87 -9.73 3.75
CA ASN A 108 -7.43 -8.38 3.75
C ASN A 108 -7.80 -7.97 5.19
N SER A 109 -6.78 -7.84 6.06
CA SER A 109 -6.96 -7.44 7.45
C SER A 109 -6.53 -5.99 7.68
N LEU A 110 -6.99 -5.41 8.79
CA LEU A 110 -6.57 -4.05 9.13
C LEU A 110 -5.05 -3.99 9.36
N LEU A 111 -4.46 -5.03 9.96
CA LEU A 111 -3.02 -5.08 10.22
C LEU A 111 -2.22 -5.08 8.92
N THR A 112 -2.54 -5.95 7.95
CA THR A 112 -1.81 -6.01 6.67
C THR A 112 -1.88 -4.68 5.93
N LYS A 113 -3.08 -4.07 5.87
CA LYS A 113 -3.25 -2.75 5.25
C LYS A 113 -2.49 -1.64 6.00
N MET A 114 -2.43 -1.68 7.32
CA MET A 114 -1.65 -0.72 8.10
C MET A 114 -0.14 -0.89 7.88
N VAL A 115 0.36 -2.12 7.77
CA VAL A 115 1.78 -2.38 7.46
C VAL A 115 2.11 -1.91 6.05
N ASP A 116 1.25 -2.17 5.07
CA ASP A 116 1.41 -1.67 3.69
C ASP A 116 1.50 -0.14 3.65
N GLU A 117 0.58 0.55 4.32
CA GLU A 117 0.59 2.02 4.36
C GLU A 117 1.82 2.56 5.11
N LEU A 118 2.29 1.89 6.16
CA LEU A 118 3.53 2.25 6.83
C LEU A 118 4.74 2.14 5.89
N MET A 119 4.82 1.04 5.13
CA MET A 119 5.89 0.83 4.16
C MET A 119 5.85 1.87 3.03
N LYS A 120 4.67 2.34 2.62
CA LYS A 120 4.56 3.45 1.66
C LYS A 120 5.02 4.78 2.28
N ILE A 121 4.59 5.08 3.50
CA ILE A 121 4.88 6.37 4.17
C ILE A 121 6.37 6.49 4.50
N LEU A 122 6.96 5.45 5.09
CA LEU A 122 8.36 5.49 5.55
C LEU A 122 9.35 4.90 4.55
N GLY A 123 8.90 3.93 3.76
CA GLY A 123 9.76 3.17 2.86
C GLY A 123 9.95 3.79 1.49
N LEU A 124 9.14 4.78 1.06
CA LEU A 124 9.29 5.37 -0.27
C LEU A 124 10.67 6.04 -0.49
N PRO A 125 11.21 6.87 0.43
CA PRO A 125 12.56 7.40 0.28
C PRO A 125 13.62 6.30 0.24
N TYR A 126 13.51 5.32 1.14
CA TYR A 126 14.40 4.15 1.20
C TYR A 126 14.38 3.32 -0.10
N LEU A 127 13.20 3.12 -0.68
CA LEU A 127 13.01 2.41 -1.94
C LEU A 127 13.67 3.15 -3.10
N HIS A 128 13.53 4.47 -3.15
CA HIS A 128 14.19 5.30 -4.15
C HIS A 128 15.71 5.21 -4.02
N ASP A 129 16.26 5.39 -2.82
CA ASP A 129 17.71 5.33 -2.60
C ASP A 129 18.29 3.96 -2.96
N THR A 130 17.52 2.88 -2.71
CA THR A 130 17.95 1.50 -2.95
C THR A 130 17.86 1.10 -4.43
N LEU A 131 16.72 1.36 -5.09
CA LEU A 131 16.39 0.76 -6.39
C LEU A 131 16.31 1.76 -7.55
N LYS A 132 16.20 3.07 -7.32
CA LYS A 132 16.01 4.05 -8.40
C LYS A 132 17.10 3.96 -9.47
N SER A 133 18.36 3.99 -9.04
CA SER A 133 19.51 3.92 -9.95
C SER A 133 19.57 2.59 -10.73
N PHE A 134 19.11 1.49 -10.13
CA PHE A 134 19.01 0.20 -10.81
C PHE A 134 17.91 0.23 -11.87
N ILE A 135 16.72 0.73 -11.54
CA ILE A 135 15.59 0.81 -12.46
C ILE A 135 15.93 1.73 -13.64
N GLU A 136 16.53 2.89 -13.39
CA GLU A 136 16.99 3.82 -14.44
C GLU A 136 17.98 3.13 -15.40
N ARG A 137 18.92 2.35 -14.87
CA ARG A 137 19.86 1.56 -15.68
C ARG A 137 19.14 0.50 -16.52
N VAL A 138 18.21 -0.26 -15.95
CA VAL A 138 17.44 -1.29 -16.67
C VAL A 138 16.64 -0.67 -17.82
N ILE A 139 16.00 0.48 -17.57
CA ILE A 139 15.26 1.23 -18.60
C ILE A 139 16.20 1.73 -19.70
N PHE A 140 17.37 2.27 -19.34
CA PHE A 140 18.34 2.78 -20.31
C PHE A 140 18.96 1.66 -21.16
N GLU A 141 19.38 0.55 -20.53
CA GLU A 141 20.00 -0.58 -21.22
C GLU A 141 18.99 -1.35 -22.09
N SER A 142 17.74 -1.46 -21.63
CA SER A 142 16.63 -2.11 -22.36
C SER A 142 16.97 -3.47 -22.98
N LYS A 143 17.84 -4.25 -22.31
CA LYS A 143 18.27 -5.58 -22.76
C LYS A 143 17.07 -6.54 -22.86
N PRO A 144 17.05 -7.44 -23.87
CA PRO A 144 16.03 -8.48 -23.96
C PRO A 144 16.20 -9.50 -22.83
N CYS A 145 15.10 -9.80 -22.16
CA CYS A 145 15.02 -10.75 -21.04
C CYS A 145 13.88 -11.77 -21.23
N GLU A 146 13.34 -11.89 -22.45
CA GLU A 146 12.29 -12.86 -22.75
C GLU A 146 12.88 -14.27 -22.82
N ILE A 147 12.30 -15.18 -22.05
CA ILE A 147 12.73 -16.58 -21.93
C ILE A 147 11.70 -17.55 -22.51
N ASP A 148 10.50 -17.05 -22.83
CA ASP A 148 9.46 -17.79 -23.52
C ASP A 148 9.77 -17.89 -25.01
N GLY A 149 10.16 -19.08 -25.45
CA GLY A 149 10.50 -19.36 -26.85
C GLY A 149 9.41 -19.01 -27.87
N SER A 150 8.14 -18.96 -27.43
CA SER A 150 7.02 -18.57 -28.30
C SER A 150 6.89 -17.07 -28.54
N LYS A 151 7.59 -16.24 -27.74
CA LYS A 151 7.51 -14.77 -27.77
C LYS A 151 8.81 -14.09 -28.22
N LEU A 152 9.83 -14.88 -28.53
CA LEU A 152 11.09 -14.37 -29.04
C LEU A 152 10.90 -13.66 -30.37
N ARG A 153 11.61 -12.56 -30.54
CA ARG A 153 11.69 -11.87 -31.84
C ARG A 153 12.72 -12.55 -32.73
N ASP A 154 12.60 -12.35 -34.04
CA ASP A 154 13.57 -12.84 -35.01
C ASP A 154 14.97 -12.33 -34.69
N GLY A 155 15.89 -13.24 -34.36
CA GLY A 155 17.28 -12.94 -34.01
C GLY A 155 17.59 -12.87 -32.50
N GLU A 156 16.60 -13.07 -31.63
CA GLU A 156 16.84 -13.19 -30.17
C GLU A 156 17.23 -14.62 -29.78
N ASN A 157 18.15 -14.73 -28.81
CA ASN A 157 18.59 -16.01 -28.24
C ASN A 157 18.17 -16.11 -26.77
N VAL A 158 17.45 -17.18 -26.42
CA VAL A 158 17.00 -17.47 -25.06
C VAL A 158 18.16 -17.49 -24.06
N GLU A 159 19.29 -18.07 -24.44
CA GLU A 159 20.45 -18.22 -23.55
C GLU A 159 21.02 -16.85 -23.17
N THR A 160 21.18 -15.96 -24.14
CA THR A 160 21.59 -14.56 -23.91
C THR A 160 20.55 -13.79 -23.10
N ASN A 161 19.26 -13.97 -23.38
CA ASN A 161 18.19 -13.30 -22.63
C ASN A 161 18.13 -13.77 -21.16
N LEU A 162 18.39 -15.05 -20.92
CA LEU A 162 18.48 -15.63 -19.59
C LEU A 162 19.67 -15.07 -18.81
N GLU A 163 20.84 -14.94 -19.44
CA GLU A 163 22.01 -14.28 -18.83
C GLU A 163 21.73 -12.82 -18.47
N ASN A 164 21.07 -12.07 -19.36
CA ASN A 164 20.65 -10.70 -19.09
C ASN A 164 19.70 -10.62 -17.88
N LEU A 165 18.67 -11.48 -17.85
CA LEU A 165 17.70 -11.55 -16.76
C LEU A 165 18.39 -11.89 -15.44
N TYR A 166 19.27 -12.90 -15.45
CA TYR A 166 20.01 -13.31 -14.27
C TYR A 166 20.89 -12.18 -13.74
N GLY A 167 21.59 -11.46 -14.62
CA GLY A 167 22.38 -10.29 -14.25
C GLY A 167 21.55 -9.21 -13.56
N TYR A 168 20.39 -8.85 -14.13
CA TYR A 168 19.49 -7.87 -13.51
C TYR A 168 18.92 -8.34 -12.17
N VAL A 169 18.48 -9.60 -12.06
CA VAL A 169 17.94 -10.14 -10.82
C VAL A 169 19.01 -10.16 -9.73
N LYS A 170 20.22 -10.61 -10.06
CA LYS A 170 21.34 -10.62 -9.12
C LYS A 170 21.65 -9.22 -8.61
N ASP A 171 21.80 -8.24 -9.51
CA ASP A 171 22.08 -6.85 -9.14
C ASP A 171 20.96 -6.24 -8.28
N ALA A 172 19.68 -6.56 -8.58
CA ALA A 172 18.55 -6.10 -7.79
C ALA A 172 18.59 -6.68 -6.36
N VAL A 173 18.81 -7.99 -6.24
CA VAL A 173 18.89 -8.68 -4.95
C VAL A 173 20.08 -8.15 -4.15
N ASP A 174 21.25 -7.99 -4.76
CA ASP A 174 22.43 -7.46 -4.11
C ASP A 174 22.18 -6.04 -3.57
N LYS A 175 21.52 -5.17 -4.32
CA LYS A 175 21.13 -3.84 -3.81
C LYS A 175 20.18 -3.91 -2.63
N ILE A 176 19.17 -4.78 -2.69
CA ILE A 176 18.19 -4.97 -1.60
C ILE A 176 18.90 -5.48 -0.34
N VAL A 177 19.72 -6.53 -0.43
CA VAL A 177 20.40 -7.13 0.72
C VAL A 177 21.38 -6.14 1.35
N ASN A 178 22.16 -5.42 0.53
CA ASN A 178 23.13 -4.44 1.03
C ASN A 178 22.49 -3.18 1.62
N SER A 179 21.21 -2.92 1.35
CA SER A 179 20.47 -1.77 1.90
C SER A 179 19.94 -1.97 3.33
N ALA A 180 20.06 -3.18 3.91
CA ALA A 180 19.44 -3.56 5.19
C ALA A 180 19.75 -2.60 6.36
N LEU A 181 20.95 -2.04 6.42
CA LEU A 181 21.35 -1.10 7.48
C LEU A 181 20.64 0.26 7.39
N VAL A 182 20.25 0.66 6.18
CA VAL A 182 19.60 1.94 5.85
C VAL A 182 18.07 1.85 5.99
N CYS A 183 17.53 0.65 6.20
CA CYS A 183 16.09 0.44 6.37
C CYS A 183 15.53 1.31 7.54
N PRO A 184 14.43 2.07 7.31
CA PRO A 184 13.87 2.98 8.30
C PRO A 184 13.57 2.31 9.65
N SER A 185 13.95 2.95 10.76
CA SER A 185 13.75 2.41 12.11
C SER A 185 12.30 2.05 12.40
N GLY A 186 11.34 2.92 12.05
CA GLY A 186 9.92 2.65 12.29
C GLY A 186 9.39 1.41 11.56
N MET A 187 9.95 1.07 10.38
CA MET A 187 9.63 -0.20 9.70
C MET A 187 10.28 -1.38 10.42
N ARG A 188 11.55 -1.26 10.81
CA ARG A 188 12.26 -2.31 11.56
C ARG A 188 11.57 -2.65 12.88
N ASP A 189 11.06 -1.65 13.60
CA ASP A 189 10.36 -1.85 14.87
C ASP A 189 9.05 -2.63 14.68
N VAL A 190 8.28 -2.30 13.63
CA VAL A 190 7.08 -3.05 13.26
C VAL A 190 7.42 -4.47 12.84
N PHE A 191 8.40 -4.65 11.96
CA PHE A 191 8.82 -5.99 11.51
C PHE A 191 9.36 -6.84 12.66
N SER A 192 10.12 -6.25 13.60
CA SER A 192 10.57 -6.93 14.81
C SER A 192 9.38 -7.36 15.66
N THR A 193 8.38 -6.48 15.84
CA THR A 193 7.16 -6.81 16.58
C THR A 193 6.41 -7.98 15.94
N LEU A 194 6.19 -7.93 14.62
CA LEU A 194 5.52 -9.00 13.88
C LEU A 194 6.29 -10.33 13.97
N LYS A 195 7.62 -10.28 13.83
CA LYS A 195 8.49 -11.45 13.98
C LYS A 195 8.35 -12.07 15.37
N THR A 196 8.45 -11.27 16.42
CA THR A 196 8.32 -11.76 17.80
C THR A 196 6.97 -12.40 18.03
N GLN A 197 5.88 -11.78 17.57
CA GLN A 197 4.54 -12.35 17.72
C GLN A 197 4.39 -13.66 16.94
N ALA A 198 4.92 -13.72 15.71
CA ALA A 198 4.85 -14.93 14.89
C ALA A 198 5.61 -16.10 15.55
N MET A 199 6.82 -15.85 16.07
CA MET A 199 7.61 -16.86 16.78
C MET A 199 6.94 -17.38 18.06
N LEU A 200 6.14 -16.55 18.74
CA LEU A 200 5.41 -16.97 19.93
C LEU A 200 4.22 -17.88 19.62
N ASN A 201 3.56 -17.67 18.47
CA ASN A 201 2.36 -18.43 18.07
C ASN A 201 2.68 -19.64 17.20
N TYR A 202 3.81 -19.61 16.48
CA TYR A 202 4.27 -20.65 15.55
C TYR A 202 5.78 -20.90 15.74
N PRO A 203 6.17 -21.68 16.77
CA PRO A 203 7.58 -21.98 17.08
C PRO A 203 8.25 -22.90 16.05
#